data_AF-A0A952SKD2-F1
#
_entry.id   AF-A0A952SKD2-F1
#
_cell.length_a   1.000
_cell.length_b   1.000
_cell.length_c   1.000
_cell.angle_alpha   90.00
_cell.angle_beta   90.00
_cell.angle_gamma   90.00
#
_symmetry.space_group_name_H-M   'P 1'
#
loop_
_entity.id
_entity.type
_entity.pdbx_description
1 polymer ?
#
loop_
_entity_poly.entity_id
_entity_poly.type
_entity_poly.pdbx_seq_one_letter_code
_entity_poly.pdbx_strand_id
1 'polypeptide(L)' 'MSTKEAVLDLVRKLPDDCSLDDIQYHLYVLQTIERGRAEIVQGKTVGHEQVKQELWAKWLKNSAK' A
#
# COMPACT_ATOMS: atom_id res chain seq x y z
N MET A 1 -1.18 8.62 -18.23
CA MET A 1 -1.30 9.65 -17.18
C MET A 1 0.09 9.88 -16.60
N SER A 2 0.56 11.12 -16.60
CA SER A 2 1.82 11.49 -15.97
C SER A 2 1.72 11.42 -14.44
N THR A 3 2.85 11.29 -13.75
CA THR A 3 2.90 11.38 -12.27
C THR A 3 2.23 12.65 -11.77
N LYS A 4 2.42 13.78 -12.47
CA LYS A 4 1.82 15.07 -12.11
C LYS A 4 0.29 15.03 -12.20
N GLU A 5 -0.26 14.45 -13.27
CA GLU A 5 -1.71 14.31 -13.45
C GLU A 5 -2.32 13.42 -12.36
N ALA A 6 -1.67 12.30 -12.02
CA ALA A 6 -2.14 11.40 -10.98
C ALA A 6 -2.17 12.07 -9.60
N VAL A 7 -1.15 12.88 -9.28
CA VAL A 7 -1.11 13.65 -8.03
C VAL A 7 -2.20 14.72 -8.01
N LEU A 8 -2.42 15.44 -9.11
CA LEU A 8 -3.47 16.46 -9.18
C LEU A 8 -4.87 15.84 -9.00
N ASP A 9 -5.13 14.69 -9.63
CA ASP A 9 -6.40 13.99 -9.48
C ASP A 9 -6.61 13.39 -8.10
N LEU A 10 -5.53 13.01 -7.40
CA LEU A 10 -5.58 12.62 -6.00
C LEU A 10 -5.97 13.81 -5.12
N VAL A 11 -5.26 14.94 -5.26
CA VAL A 11 -5.53 16.13 -4.44
C VAL A 11 -6.95 16.66 -4.68
N ARG A 12 -7.45 16.64 -5.91
CA ARG A 12 -8.83 17.04 -6.25
C ARG A 12 -9.92 16.20 -5.59
N LYS A 13 -9.61 14.97 -5.14
CA LYS A 13 -10.56 14.07 -4.49
C LYS A 13 -10.52 14.16 -2.98
N LEU A 14 -9.53 14.84 -2.41
CA LEU A 14 -9.43 15.03 -0.97
C LEU A 14 -10.40 16.12 -0.50
N PRO A 15 -10.87 16.04 0.75
CA PRO A 15 -11.60 17.13 1.38
C PRO A 15 -10.79 18.44 1.40
N ASP A 16 -11.49 19.58 1.36
CA ASP A 16 -10.84 20.90 1.43
C ASP A 16 -10.11 21.14 2.77
N ASP A 17 -10.52 20.46 3.84
CA ASP A 17 -9.90 20.50 5.17
C ASP A 17 -8.82 19.42 5.38
N CYS A 18 -8.40 18.73 4.30
CA CYS A 18 -7.34 17.72 4.39
C CYS A 18 -6.02 18.33 4.89
N SER A 19 -5.34 17.57 5.74
CA SER A 19 -4.01 17.92 6.23
C SER A 19 -2.92 17.48 5.27
N LEU A 20 -1.70 17.98 5.49
CA LEU A 20 -0.53 17.50 4.76
C LEU A 20 -0.28 16.00 4.99
N ASP A 21 -0.59 15.50 6.18
CA ASP A 21 -0.43 14.10 6.54
C ASP A 21 -1.41 13.21 5.75
N ASP A 22 -2.63 13.68 5.50
CA ASP A 22 -3.61 12.98 4.66
C ASP A 22 -3.10 12.88 3.22
N ILE A 23 -2.62 13.99 2.65
CA ILE A 23 -2.03 14.01 1.31
C ILE A 23 -0.85 13.02 1.23
N GLN A 24 0.04 13.05 2.22
CA GLN A 24 1.20 12.15 2.27
C GLN A 24 0.77 10.68 2.36
N TYR A 25 -0.23 10.35 3.18
CA TYR A 25 -0.76 9.01 3.30
C TYR A 25 -1.31 8.51 1.96
N HIS A 26 -2.13 9.32 1.29
CA HIS A 26 -2.71 8.95 -0.01
C HIS A 26 -1.63 8.76 -1.08
N LEU A 27 -0.59 9.60 -1.10
CA LEU A 27 0.56 9.44 -1.99
C LEU A 27 1.32 8.13 -1.72
N TYR A 28 1.55 7.81 -0.45
CA TYR A 28 2.21 6.56 -0.05
C TYR A 28 1.41 5.33 -0.49
N VAL A 29 0.09 5.33 -0.29
CA VAL A 29 -0.79 4.23 -0.72
C VAL A 29 -0.75 4.07 -2.24
N LEU A 30 -0.84 5.16 -2.99
CA LEU A 30 -0.76 5.12 -4.46
C LEU A 30 0.58 4.52 -4.92
N GLN A 31 1.70 4.97 -4.35
CA GLN A 31 3.02 4.43 -4.68
C GLN A 31 3.15 2.94 -4.32
N THR A 32 2.55 2.52 -3.21
CA THR A 32 2.56 1.12 -2.76
C THR A 32 1.78 0.22 -3.72
N ILE A 33 0.63 0.69 -4.22
CA ILE A 33 -0.16 -0.03 -5.22
C ILE A 33 0.63 -0.18 -6.53
N GLU A 34 1.21 0.90 -7.04
CA GLU A 34 1.98 0.85 -8.30
C GLU A 34 3.19 -0.07 -8.19
N ARG A 35 3.88 -0.06 -7.04
CA ARG A 35 4.96 -1.00 -6.75
C ARG A 35 4.46 -2.45 -6.76
N GLY A 36 3.36 -2.73 -6.07
CA GLY A 36 2.76 -4.07 -6.02
C GLY A 36 2.35 -4.56 -7.42
N ARG A 37 1.78 -3.68 -8.26
CA ARG A 37 1.48 -3.99 -9.67
C ARG A 37 2.73 -4.39 -10.45
N ALA A 38 3.82 -3.64 -10.29
CA ALA A 38 5.09 -3.95 -10.95
C ALA A 38 5.69 -5.28 -10.46
N GLU A 39 5.61 -5.56 -9.15
CA GLU A 39 6.06 -6.82 -8.56
C GLU A 39 5.26 -8.03 -9.07
N ILE A 40 3.94 -7.90 -9.20
CA ILE A 40 3.08 -8.92 -9.80
C ILE A 40 3.51 -9.25 -11.22
N VAL A 41 3.76 -8.23 -12.06
CA VAL A 41 4.23 -8.42 -13.45
C VAL A 41 5.58 -9.13 -13.48
N GLN A 42 6.44 -8.90 -12.49
CA GLN A 42 7.74 -9.56 -12.36
C GLN A 42 7.65 -10.95 -11.71
N GLY A 43 6.45 -11.44 -11.38
CA GLY A 43 6.26 -12.73 -10.70
C GLY A 43 6.75 -12.73 -9.24
N LYS A 44 7.00 -11.56 -8.64
CA LYS A 44 7.44 -11.39 -7.24
C LYS A 44 6.24 -11.47 -6.29
N THR A 45 5.51 -12.58 -6.35
CA THR A 45 4.34 -12.84 -5.52
C THR A 45 4.61 -14.02 -4.58
N VAL A 46 4.07 -13.96 -3.37
CA VAL A 46 4.09 -15.08 -2.42
C VAL A 46 2.72 -15.77 -2.39
N GLY A 47 2.72 -17.08 -2.19
CA GLY A 47 1.49 -17.86 -2.09
C GLY A 47 0.74 -17.57 -0.79
N HIS A 48 -0.60 -17.66 -0.83
CA HIS A 48 -1.46 -17.37 0.33
C HIS A 48 -1.10 -18.19 1.58
N GLU A 49 -0.80 -19.49 1.42
CA GLU A 49 -0.43 -20.35 2.54
C GLU A 49 0.92 -19.96 3.16
N GLN A 50 1.87 -19.49 2.34
CA GLN A 50 3.14 -18.97 2.84
C GLN A 50 2.91 -17.70 3.68
N VAL A 51 2.08 -16.77 3.19
CA VAL A 51 1.72 -15.54 3.93
C VAL A 51 1.09 -15.88 5.28
N LYS A 52 0.15 -16.84 5.33
CA LYS A 52 -0.47 -17.28 6.59
C LYS A 52 0.57 -17.80 7.58
N GLN A 53 1.50 -18.64 7.12
CA GLN A 53 2.55 -19.22 7.97
C GLN A 53 3.46 -18.12 8.54
N GLU A 54 3.89 -17.17 7.70
CA GLU A 54 4.73 -16.05 8.13
C GLU A 54 4.01 -15.14 9.15
N LEU A 55 2.74 -14.80 8.91
CA LEU A 55 1.94 -14.00 9.84
C LEU A 55 1.69 -14.72 11.17
N TRP A 56 1.42 -16.03 11.12
CA TRP A 56 1.23 -16.84 12.32
C TRP A 56 2.51 -16.90 13.18
N ALA A 57 3.66 -17.10 12.53
CA ALA A 57 4.95 -17.14 13.20
C ALA A 57 5.33 -15.78 13.83
N LYS A 58 5.05 -14.68 13.13
CA LYS A 58 5.44 -13.34 13.56
C LYS A 58 4.58 -12.81 14.72
N TRP A 59 3.27 -13.03 14.64
CA TRP A 59 2.31 -12.37 15.55
C TRP A 59 1.60 -13.37 16.47
N LEU A 60 0.98 -14.41 15.90
CA LEU A 60 0.05 -15.26 16.65
C LEU A 60 0.72 -16.17 17.68
N LYS A 61 1.98 -16.58 17.46
CA LYS A 61 2.75 -17.35 18.46
C LYS A 61 3.25 -16.49 19.63
N ASN A 62 3.50 -15.20 19.40
CA ASN A 62 4.03 -14.27 20.41
C ASN A 62 2.92 -13.59 21.22
N SER A 63 1.69 -13.53 20.70
CA SER A 63 0.51 -12.97 21.39
C SER A 63 -0.19 -13.96 22.33
N ALA A 64 0.19 -15.23 22.32
CA ALA A 64 -0.40 -16.29 23.14
C ALA A 64 0.37 -16.55 24.45
N LYS A 65 1.07 -15.54 24.97
CA LYS A 65 1.85 -15.61 26.21
C LYS A 65 1.51 -14.49 27.17
#